data_AF-A0A4U1IVZ5-F1
#
_entry.id   AF-A0A4U1IVZ5-F1
#
_cell.length_a   1.000
_cell.length_b   1.000
_cell.length_c   1.000
_cell.angle_alpha   90.00
_cell.angle_beta   90.00
_cell.angle_gamma   90.00
#
_symmetry.space_group_name_H-M   'P 1'
#
loop_
_entity.id
_entity.type
_entity.pdbx_description
1 polymer ?
#
loop_
_entity_poly.entity_id
_entity_poly.type
_entity_poly.pdbx_seq_one_letter_code
_entity_poly.pdbx_strand_id
1 'polypeptide(L)'
;MLLWSFEPHELEATAKLIEHIVAARLAGPEGRVEAQIIYALMYMRTDEDGAVGLAVLRGKLLGLARSAVDQALLHLEEQGQVVLRPADPTSGTRQVAAGIEHPTRGLLERVALVAQARRAS
;
A
#
# COMPACT_ATOMS: atom_id res chain seq x y z
N MET A 1 -9.28 26.87 -16.09
CA MET A 1 -8.32 26.82 -17.21
C MET A 1 -6.95 26.55 -16.61
N LEU A 2 -6.61 25.26 -16.38
CA LEU A 2 -5.36 24.86 -15.70
C LEU A 2 -4.71 23.62 -16.31
N LEU A 3 -5.47 22.79 -17.04
CA LEU A 3 -4.95 21.59 -17.71
C LEU A 3 -4.08 21.90 -18.94
N TRP A 4 -4.24 23.08 -19.55
CA TRP A 4 -3.53 23.48 -20.77
C TRP A 4 -2.12 24.02 -20.51
N SER A 5 -1.74 24.23 -19.25
CA SER A 5 -0.40 24.67 -18.85
C SER A 5 0.51 23.53 -18.43
N PHE A 6 0.03 22.28 -18.50
CA PHE A 6 0.79 21.10 -18.14
C PHE A 6 1.55 20.56 -19.34
N GLU A 7 2.77 20.11 -19.06
CA GLU A 7 3.54 19.32 -20.00
C GLU A 7 2.81 17.98 -20.27
N PRO A 8 2.99 17.36 -21.45
CA PRO A 8 2.27 16.13 -21.81
C PRO A 8 2.37 15.00 -20.77
N HIS A 9 3.52 14.87 -20.09
CA HIS A 9 3.74 13.86 -19.06
C HIS A 9 3.00 14.18 -17.75
N GLU A 10 2.81 15.46 -17.42
CA GLU A 10 2.02 15.90 -16.26
C GLU A 10 0.52 15.67 -16.49
N LEU A 11 0.06 15.89 -17.73
CA LEU A 11 -1.30 15.54 -18.17
C LEU A 11 -1.55 14.04 -18.07
N GLU A 12 -0.60 13.22 -18.54
CA GLU A 12 -0.71 11.76 -18.47
C GLU A 12 -0.73 11.26 -17.02
N ALA A 13 0.12 11.81 -16.14
CA ALA A 13 0.11 11.48 -14.72
C ALA A 13 -1.22 11.88 -14.05
N THR A 14 -1.76 13.06 -14.41
CA THR A 14 -3.05 13.55 -13.91
C THR A 14 -4.20 12.67 -14.39
N ALA A 15 -4.19 12.25 -15.66
CA ALA A 15 -5.20 11.34 -16.21
C ALA A 15 -5.21 9.99 -15.49
N LYS A 16 -4.03 9.38 -15.28
CA LYS A 16 -3.88 8.13 -14.53
C LYS A 16 -4.38 8.26 -13.09
N LEU A 17 -4.12 9.40 -12.43
CA LEU A 17 -4.62 9.67 -11.09
C LEU A 17 -6.15 9.78 -11.08
N ILE A 18 -6.75 10.47 -12.06
CA ILE A 18 -8.20 10.59 -12.19
C ILE A 18 -8.84 9.23 -12.44
N GLU A 19 -8.29 8.43 -13.35
CA GLU A 19 -8.74 7.06 -13.62
C GLU A 19 -8.71 6.20 -12.37
N HIS A 20 -7.62 6.26 -11.59
CA HIS A 20 -7.49 5.56 -10.32
C HIS A 20 -8.55 6.00 -9.30
N ILE A 21 -8.80 7.29 -9.17
CA ILE A 21 -9.83 7.85 -8.27
C ILE A 21 -11.24 7.42 -8.70
N VAL A 22 -11.51 7.39 -10.01
CA VAL A 22 -12.81 6.97 -10.56
C VAL A 22 -13.02 5.47 -10.36
N ALA A 23 -12.03 4.64 -10.68
CA ALA A 23 -12.08 3.20 -10.45
C ALA A 23 -12.32 2.88 -8.96
N ALA A 24 -11.60 3.58 -8.06
CA ALA A 24 -11.78 3.45 -6.63
C ALA A 24 -13.19 3.83 -6.14
N ARG A 25 -13.81 4.84 -6.75
CA ARG A 25 -15.21 5.23 -6.44
C ARG A 25 -16.23 4.21 -6.93
N LEU A 26 -16.01 3.64 -8.11
CA LEU A 26 -16.91 2.66 -8.70
C LEU A 26 -16.84 1.30 -7.98
N ALA A 27 -15.68 0.94 -7.44
CA ALA A 27 -15.47 -0.28 -6.65
C ALA A 27 -16.11 -0.24 -5.25
N GLY A 28 -16.69 0.88 -4.84
CA GLY A 28 -17.32 1.04 -3.53
C GLY A 28 -16.31 1.32 -2.39
N PRO A 29 -16.77 1.26 -1.13
CA PRO A 29 -15.97 1.66 0.03
C PRO A 29 -14.65 0.89 0.17
N GLU A 30 -14.64 -0.39 -0.21
CA GLU A 30 -13.49 -1.28 -0.12
C GLU A 30 -12.41 -0.90 -1.14
N GLY A 31 -12.77 -0.71 -2.41
CA GLY A 31 -11.83 -0.26 -3.44
C GLY A 31 -11.23 1.13 -3.16
N ARG A 32 -11.94 1.98 -2.41
CA ARG A 32 -11.39 3.26 -1.94
C ARG A 32 -10.25 3.08 -0.92
N VAL A 33 -10.31 2.05 -0.08
CA VAL A 33 -9.24 1.75 0.90
C VAL A 33 -8.02 1.21 0.16
N GLU A 34 -8.23 0.27 -0.77
CA GLU A 34 -7.16 -0.30 -1.61
C GLU A 34 -6.42 0.76 -2.42
N ALA A 35 -7.17 1.66 -3.06
CA ALA A 35 -6.60 2.76 -3.83
C ALA A 35 -5.72 3.69 -2.98
N GLN A 36 -6.13 3.95 -1.72
CA GLN A 36 -5.34 4.76 -0.78
C GLN A 36 -4.09 4.04 -0.31
N ILE A 37 -4.16 2.71 -0.09
CA ILE A 37 -2.99 1.88 0.25
C ILE A 37 -1.97 1.94 -0.88
N ILE A 38 -2.38 1.63 -2.11
CA ILE A 38 -1.48 1.65 -3.28
C ILE A 38 -0.85 3.03 -3.44
N TYR A 39 -1.67 4.09 -3.38
CA TYR A 39 -1.19 5.46 -3.48
C TYR A 39 -0.15 5.75 -2.39
N ALA A 40 -0.43 5.43 -1.12
CA ALA A 40 0.53 5.64 -0.04
C ALA A 40 1.86 4.91 -0.31
N LEU A 41 1.81 3.62 -0.70
CA LEU A 41 3.01 2.83 -0.96
C LEU A 41 3.86 3.34 -2.14
N MET A 42 3.24 3.96 -3.16
CA MET A 42 3.97 4.54 -4.28
C MET A 42 4.87 5.73 -3.87
N TYR A 43 4.48 6.47 -2.82
CA TYR A 43 5.17 7.69 -2.39
C TYR A 43 5.89 7.54 -1.05
N MET A 44 5.78 6.39 -0.39
CA MET A 44 6.51 6.11 0.83
C MET A 44 7.96 5.73 0.52
N ARG A 45 8.88 6.20 1.37
CA ARG A 45 10.26 5.71 1.38
C ARG A 45 10.22 4.26 1.88
N THR A 46 10.77 3.36 1.06
CA THR A 46 10.93 1.94 1.39
C THR A 46 12.26 1.69 2.09
N ASP A 47 12.33 0.59 2.82
CA ASP A 47 13.60 0.03 3.31
C ASP A 47 14.39 -0.60 2.14
N GLU A 48 15.58 -1.16 2.44
CA GLU A 48 16.48 -1.76 1.45
C GLU A 48 15.84 -2.92 0.67
N ASP A 49 14.93 -3.66 1.29
CA ASP A 49 14.20 -4.77 0.67
C ASP A 49 12.96 -4.32 -0.13
N GLY A 50 12.76 -3.01 -0.29
CA GLY A 50 11.62 -2.42 -0.97
C GLY A 50 10.31 -2.46 -0.17
N ALA A 51 10.34 -2.85 1.10
CA ALA A 51 9.15 -2.94 1.95
C ALA A 51 9.01 -1.77 2.92
N VAL A 52 7.81 -1.64 3.48
CA VAL A 52 7.39 -0.64 4.46
C VAL A 52 6.74 -1.35 5.64
N GLY A 53 7.02 -0.90 6.87
CA GLY A 53 6.35 -1.42 8.06
C GLY A 53 4.85 -1.06 8.09
N LEU A 54 4.00 -2.03 8.42
CA LEU A 54 2.54 -1.83 8.48
C LEU A 54 2.12 -0.75 9.49
N ALA A 55 2.86 -0.61 10.60
CA ALA A 55 2.65 0.50 11.54
C ALA A 55 2.81 1.87 10.87
N VAL A 56 3.83 2.01 10.04
CA VAL A 56 4.15 3.25 9.33
C VAL A 56 3.10 3.53 8.25
N LEU A 57 2.70 2.51 7.48
CA LEU A 57 1.63 2.63 6.49
C LEU A 57 0.32 3.08 7.14
N ARG A 58 -0.12 2.42 8.22
CA ARG A 58 -1.36 2.79 8.93
C ARG A 58 -1.31 4.21 9.48
N GLY A 59 -0.13 4.68 9.92
CA GLY A 59 0.07 6.07 10.33
C GLY A 59 -0.15 7.10 9.22
N LYS A 60 -0.07 6.70 7.94
CA LYS A 60 -0.37 7.54 6.76
C LYS A 60 -1.83 7.47 6.32
N LEU A 61 -2.53 6.39 6.66
CA LEU A 61 -3.92 6.13 6.27
C LEU A 61 -4.91 6.64 7.33
N LEU A 62 -4.79 7.93 7.67
CA LEU A 62 -5.62 8.55 8.70
C LEU A 62 -7.11 8.52 8.33
N GLY A 63 -7.95 8.17 9.31
CA GLY A 63 -9.40 8.11 9.12
C GLY A 63 -9.92 6.79 8.54
N LEU A 64 -9.06 5.79 8.30
CA LEU A 64 -9.46 4.44 7.93
C LEU A 64 -9.43 3.51 9.14
N ALA A 65 -10.43 2.63 9.26
CA ALA A 65 -10.44 1.61 10.30
C ALA A 65 -9.32 0.59 10.06
N ARG A 66 -8.61 0.18 11.12
CA ARG A 66 -7.53 -0.83 11.02
C ARG A 66 -7.99 -2.10 10.32
N SER A 67 -9.16 -2.62 10.69
CA SER A 67 -9.72 -3.83 10.09
C SER A 67 -9.96 -3.68 8.58
N ALA A 68 -10.39 -2.50 8.11
CA ALA A 68 -10.58 -2.23 6.70
C ALA A 68 -9.24 -2.19 5.94
N VAL A 69 -8.20 -1.60 6.55
CA VAL A 69 -6.85 -1.60 5.98
C VAL A 69 -6.29 -3.02 5.91
N ASP A 70 -6.47 -3.81 6.96
CA ASP A 70 -5.94 -5.18 7.04
C ASP A 70 -6.62 -6.10 6.03
N GLN A 71 -7.95 -6.01 5.89
CA GLN A 71 -8.71 -6.72 4.86
C GLN A 71 -8.27 -6.32 3.45
N ALA A 72 -8.14 -5.02 3.18
CA ALA A 72 -7.70 -4.52 1.89
C ALA A 72 -6.27 -4.95 1.54
N LEU A 73 -5.36 -5.02 2.51
CA LEU A 73 -4.00 -5.50 2.30
C LEU A 73 -3.97 -6.99 1.91
N LEU A 74 -4.79 -7.81 2.57
CA LEU A 74 -4.93 -9.24 2.22
C LEU A 74 -5.51 -9.40 0.81
N HIS A 75 -6.57 -8.66 0.49
CA HIS A 75 -7.18 -8.72 -0.84
C HIS A 75 -6.23 -8.24 -1.95
N LEU A 76 -5.47 -7.16 -1.71
CA LEU A 76 -4.44 -6.69 -2.65
C LEU A 76 -3.32 -7.71 -2.84
N GLU A 77 -2.98 -8.48 -1.81
CA GLU A 77 -2.01 -9.57 -1.93
C GLU A 77 -2.56 -10.73 -2.77
N GLU A 78 -3.83 -11.11 -2.57
CA GLU A 78 -4.51 -12.11 -3.40
C GLU A 78 -4.57 -11.70 -4.89
N GLN A 79 -4.71 -10.40 -5.16
CA GLN A 79 -4.65 -9.83 -6.51
C GLN A 79 -3.22 -9.68 -7.07
N GLY A 80 -2.19 -10.00 -6.30
CA GLY A 80 -0.79 -9.87 -6.71
C GLY A 80 -0.33 -8.42 -6.90
N GLN A 81 -0.94 -7.46 -6.20
CA GLN A 81 -0.54 -6.05 -6.23
C GLN A 81 0.53 -5.75 -5.16
N VAL A 82 0.42 -6.39 -4.01
CA VAL A 82 1.36 -6.26 -2.89
C VAL A 82 1.90 -7.61 -2.44
N VAL A 83 2.98 -7.60 -1.66
CA VAL A 83 3.51 -8.76 -0.94
C VAL A 83 3.56 -8.41 0.54
N LEU A 84 2.91 -9.21 1.38
CA LEU A 84 3.02 -9.14 2.83
C LEU A 84 4.14 -10.06 3.30
N ARG A 85 5.01 -9.52 4.16
CA ARG A 85 6.18 -10.23 4.69
C ARG A 85 6.13 -10.29 6.21
N PRO A 86 6.66 -11.38 6.80
CA PRO A 86 6.88 -11.44 8.24
C PRO A 86 7.85 -10.34 8.68
N ALA A 87 7.86 -10.06 9.99
CA ALA A 87 8.86 -9.20 10.60
C ALA A 87 10.28 -9.72 10.32
N ASP A 88 11.24 -8.80 10.12
CA ASP A 88 12.64 -9.18 10.07
C ASP A 88 13.10 -9.55 11.50
N PRO A 89 13.65 -10.74 11.75
CA PRO A 89 14.11 -11.15 13.07
C PRO A 89 15.22 -10.25 13.63
N THR A 90 15.90 -9.48 12.79
CA THR A 90 16.94 -8.54 13.21
C THR A 90 16.40 -7.19 13.70
N SER A 91 15.12 -6.90 13.47
CA SER A 91 14.47 -5.66 13.92
C SER A 91 14.15 -5.76 15.41
N GLY A 92 15.18 -5.59 16.23
CA GLY A 92 15.14 -5.63 17.68
C GLY A 92 14.38 -4.45 18.27
N THR A 93 13.06 -4.38 18.09
CA THR A 93 12.15 -3.62 18.95
C THR A 93 10.72 -4.08 18.72
N ARG A 94 10.24 -4.94 19.64
CA ARG A 94 8.86 -5.07 20.14
C ARG A 94 7.77 -4.30 19.36
N GLN A 95 7.43 -4.72 18.14
CA GLN A 95 6.25 -4.24 17.38
C GLN A 95 5.13 -5.29 17.32
N VAL A 96 5.00 -6.10 18.37
CA VAL A 96 4.02 -7.20 18.50
C VAL A 96 2.55 -6.77 18.26
N ALA A 97 2.23 -5.47 18.35
CA ALA A 97 0.86 -4.96 18.20
C ALA A 97 0.48 -4.48 16.78
N ALA A 98 1.42 -4.40 15.84
CA ALA A 98 1.19 -3.74 14.55
C ALA A 98 1.08 -4.69 13.35
N GLY A 99 1.20 -6.00 13.53
CA GLY A 99 1.07 -6.94 12.42
C GLY A 99 -0.36 -7.32 12.06
N ILE A 100 -0.48 -8.17 11.03
CA ILE A 100 -1.67 -8.94 10.65
C ILE A 100 -1.36 -10.41 10.97
N GLU A 101 -2.20 -11.06 11.77
CA GLU A 101 -2.04 -12.49 12.06
C GLU A 101 -2.44 -13.33 10.84
N HIS A 102 -1.53 -14.17 10.35
CA HIS A 102 -1.77 -15.09 9.25
C HIS A 102 -1.63 -16.55 9.71
N PRO A 103 -2.58 -17.44 9.40
CA PRO A 103 -2.63 -18.79 9.97
C PRO A 103 -1.39 -19.65 9.67
N THR A 104 -0.76 -19.44 8.51
CA THR A 104 0.42 -20.24 8.08
C THR A 104 1.73 -19.47 8.04
N ARG A 105 1.68 -18.13 8.03
CA ARG A 105 2.86 -17.26 7.85
C ARG A 105 3.27 -16.56 9.15
N GLY A 106 2.48 -16.72 10.21
CA GLY A 106 2.68 -16.03 11.47
C GLY A 106 2.29 -14.55 11.37
N LEU A 107 2.98 -13.70 12.12
CA LEU A 107 2.71 -12.27 12.18
C LEU A 107 3.35 -11.55 10.97
N LEU A 108 2.51 -10.98 10.12
CA LEU A 108 2.93 -10.15 8.97
C LEU A 108 3.08 -8.70 9.43
N GLU A 109 4.25 -8.10 9.24
CA GLU A 109 4.53 -6.74 9.74
C GLU A 109 5.00 -5.77 8.65
N ARG A 110 5.26 -6.27 7.43
CA ARG A 110 5.81 -5.49 6.33
C ARG A 110 5.00 -5.70 5.06
N VAL A 111 4.96 -4.68 4.21
CA VAL A 111 4.30 -4.72 2.90
C VAL A 111 5.17 -4.05 1.85
N ALA A 112 5.20 -4.60 0.65
CA ALA A 112 5.83 -3.99 -0.52
C ALA A 112 4.88 -4.04 -1.72
N LEU A 113 4.94 -3.05 -2.62
CA LEU A 113 4.35 -3.22 -3.95
C LEU A 113 5.11 -4.32 -4.69
N VAL A 114 4.42 -5.20 -5.42
CA VAL A 114 5.09 -6.28 -6.19
C VAL A 114 6.14 -5.72 -7.15
N ALA A 115 5.86 -4.57 -7.77
CA ALA A 115 6.81 -3.88 -8.65
C ALA A 115 8.09 -3.42 -7.91
N GLN A 116 7.98 -3.01 -6.65
CA GLN A 116 9.13 -2.62 -5.81
C GLN A 116 9.89 -3.85 -5.30
N ALA A 117 9.16 -4.87 -4.85
CA ALA A 117 9.74 -6.13 -4.38
C ALA A 117 10.62 -6.81 -5.45
N ARG A 118 10.20 -6.78 -6.72
CA ARG A 118 10.97 -7.33 -7.85
C ARG A 118 12.28 -6.58 -8.15
N ARG A 119 12.37 -5.30 -7.80
CA ARG A 119 13.59 -4.49 -8.03
C ARG A 119 14.65 -4.71 -6.94
N ALA A 120 14.23 -5.21 -5.78
CA ALA A 120 15.09 -5.45 -4.62
C ALA A 120 15.60 -6.91 -4.54
N SER A 121 15.15 -7.78 -5.45
CA SER A 121 15.61 -9.17 -5.65
C SER A 121 16.64 -9.23 -6.77
#